data_AF-A0A7C1PDV2-F1
#
_entry.id   AF-A0A7C1PDV2-F1
#
_cell.length_a   1.000
_cell.length_b   1.000
_cell.length_c   1.000
_cell.angle_alpha   90.00
_cell.angle_beta   90.00
_cell.angle_gamma   90.00
#
_symmetry.space_group_name_H-M   'P 1'
#
loop_
_entity.id
_entity.type
_entity.pdbx_description
1 polymer ?
#
loop_
_entity_poly.entity_id
_entity_poly.type
_entity_poly.pdbx_seq_one_letter_code
_entity_poly.pdbx_strand_id
1 'polypeptide(L)' 'MAQEKLRNPEVNKFYQIKVGRNEPCPCGSGEKFKKCCWNKINQGEFQVN' A
#
# COMPACT_ATOMS: atom_id res chain seq x y z
N MET A 1 11.18 26.85 -8.34
CA MET A 1 11.08 25.85 -9.43
C MET A 1 11.82 24.59 -9.01
N ALA A 2 11.21 23.75 -8.17
CA ALA A 2 11.66 22.37 -7.94
C ALA A 2 10.59 21.67 -7.09
N GLN A 3 9.65 20.98 -7.75
CA GLN A 3 8.77 20.00 -7.11
C GLN A 3 9.30 18.62 -7.48
N GLU A 4 10.44 18.25 -6.90
CA GLU A 4 10.98 16.90 -7.04
C GLU A 4 10.46 16.04 -5.91
N LYS A 5 9.23 15.53 -6.10
CA LYS A 5 8.81 14.28 -5.47
C LYS A 5 8.12 13.50 -6.56
N LEU A 6 8.90 12.69 -7.25
CA LEU A 6 8.43 11.61 -8.11
C LEU A 6 7.32 10.88 -7.33
N ARG A 7 6.06 11.07 -7.72
CA ARG A 7 5.00 10.10 -7.43
C ARG A 7 5.52 8.82 -8.04
N ASN A 8 6.10 7.94 -7.24
CA ASN A 8 6.55 6.66 -7.77
C ASN A 8 5.28 5.86 -8.11
N PRO A 9 4.97 5.63 -9.40
CA PRO A 9 3.78 4.86 -9.77
C PRO A 9 3.87 3.39 -9.32
N GLU A 10 5.05 2.92 -8.91
CA GLU A 10 5.25 1.56 -8.43
C GLU A 10 4.54 1.27 -7.10
N VAL A 11 4.40 2.27 -6.21
CA VAL A 11 3.74 2.05 -4.92
C VAL A 11 2.23 1.82 -5.06
N ASN A 12 1.65 2.22 -6.20
CA ASN A 12 0.21 2.08 -6.46
C ASN A 12 -0.15 0.78 -7.21
N LYS A 13 0.83 -0.09 -7.50
CA LYS A 13 0.56 -1.31 -8.29
C LYS A 13 -0.21 -2.37 -7.51
N PHE A 14 -0.13 -2.37 -6.18
CA PHE A 14 -0.77 -3.40 -5.35
C PHE A 14 -2.21 -3.07 -4.92
N TYR A 15 -2.63 -1.80 -5.07
CA TYR A 15 -3.99 -1.35 -4.70
C TYR A 15 -5.08 -1.79 -5.69
N GLN A 16 -4.70 -2.24 -6.88
CA GLN A 16 -5.63 -2.76 -7.90
C GLN A 16 -5.85 -4.28 -7.79
N ILE A 17 -5.10 -4.97 -6.92
CA ILE A 17 -5.22 -6.42 -6.74
C ILE A 17 -6.37 -6.66 -5.76
N LYS A 18 -7.39 -7.40 -6.20
CA LYS A 18 -8.42 -7.95 -5.31
C LYS A 18 -7.80 -9.06 -4.44
N VAL A 19 -7.02 -8.67 -3.44
CA VAL A 19 -6.42 -9.59 -2.47
C VAL A 19 -7.38 -9.82 -1.31
N GLY A 20 -7.61 -11.09 -0.97
CA GLY A 20 -8.41 -11.48 0.18
C GLY A 20 -7.72 -11.14 1.50
N ARG A 21 -8.50 -10.73 2.51
CA ARG A 21 -8.00 -10.37 3.86
C ARG A 21 -7.06 -11.40 4.51
N ASN A 22 -7.24 -12.69 4.21
CA ASN A 22 -6.46 -13.77 4.80
C ASN A 22 -5.26 -14.23 3.95
N GLU A 23 -5.14 -13.75 2.73
CA GLU A 23 -4.04 -14.10 1.82
C GLU A 23 -2.73 -13.41 2.23
N PRO A 24 -1.56 -13.93 1.80
CA PRO A 24 -0.29 -13.25 1.96
C PRO A 24 -0.34 -11.81 1.41
N CYS A 25 0.28 -10.88 2.12
CA CYS A 25 0.27 -9.47 1.77
C CYS A 25 1.15 -9.24 0.54
N PRO A 26 0.65 -8.57 -0.52
CA PRO A 26 1.40 -8.37 -1.75
C PRO A 26 2.58 -7.40 -1.61
N CYS A 27 2.74 -6.73 -0.46
CA CYS A 27 3.91 -5.91 -0.17
C CYS A 27 5.18 -6.72 0.18
N GLY A 28 5.09 -8.05 0.25
CA GLY A 28 6.24 -8.93 0.51
C GLY A 28 6.60 -9.10 1.98
N SER A 29 5.77 -8.65 2.92
CA SER A 29 6.04 -8.79 4.37
C SER A 29 5.95 -10.23 4.89
N GLY A 30 5.34 -11.14 4.13
CA GLY A 30 5.05 -12.51 4.57
C GLY A 30 3.84 -12.63 5.53
N GLU A 31 3.26 -11.51 5.94
CA GLU A 31 2.07 -11.49 6.80
C GLU A 31 0.76 -11.60 6.00
N LYS A 32 -0.35 -11.94 6.65
CA LYS A 32 -1.68 -11.88 6.02
C LYS A 32 -2.07 -10.42 5.73
N PHE A 33 -2.75 -10.15 4.62
CA PHE A 33 -3.16 -8.81 4.20
C PHE A 33 -3.87 -8.03 5.31
N LYS A 34 -4.81 -8.67 6.04
CA LYS A 34 -5.54 -8.08 7.17
C LYS A 34 -4.69 -7.66 8.37
N LYS A 35 -3.50 -8.25 8.54
CA LYS A 35 -2.56 -7.95 9.62
C LYS A 35 -1.49 -6.94 9.20
N CYS A 36 -1.34 -6.72 7.89
CA CYS A 36 -0.30 -5.87 7.32
C CYS A 36 -0.92 -4.60 6.71
N CYS A 37 -0.97 -4.50 5.38
CA CYS A 37 -1.39 -3.29 4.68
C CYS A 37 -2.87 -2.92 4.88
N TRP A 38 -3.76 -3.84 5.25
CA TRP A 38 -5.19 -3.53 5.47
C TRP A 38 -5.42 -2.44 6.52
N ASN A 39 -4.65 -2.46 7.61
CA ASN A 39 -4.78 -1.46 8.68
C ASN A 39 -4.08 -0.14 8.31
N LYS A 40 -3.02 -0.22 7.50
CA LYS A 40 -2.26 0.95 7.02
C LYS A 40 -3.09 1.85 6.10
N ILE A 41 -4.11 1.29 5.41
CA ILE A 41 -5.06 2.06 4.59
C ILE A 41 -5.91 3.01 5.45
N ASN A 42 -6.24 2.64 6.69
CA ASN A 42 -7.16 3.40 7.54
C ASN A 42 -6.47 4.34 8.54
N GLN A 43 -5.15 4.24 8.71
CA GLN A 43 -4.39 4.99 9.73
C GLN A 43 -3.77 6.30 9.21
N GLY A 44 -4.07 6.72 7.99
CA GLY A 44 -3.59 8.02 7.47
C GLY A 44 -2.06 8.12 7.28
N GLU A 45 -1.32 7.01 7.34
CA GLU A 45 0.12 6.96 7.03
C GLU A 45 0.43 7.17 5.53
N PHE A 46 -0.60 7.19 4.68
CA PHE A 46 -0.49 7.63 3.29
C PHE A 46 -1.17 9.00 3.14
N GLN A 47 -0.47 10.06 3.56
CA GLN A 47 -0.88 11.43 3.24
C GLN A 47 -0.59 11.70 1.77
N VAL A 48 -1.65 11.66 0.95
CA VAL A 48 -1.70 12.34 -0.34
C VAL A 48 -2.37 13.69 -0.12
N ASN A 49 -1.60 14.77 -0.26
CA ASN A 49 -2.12 16.00 -0.84
C ASN A 49 -1.98 15.89 -2.36
#